data_AF-A0A428V008-F1
#
_entry.id   AF-A0A428V008-F1
#
_cell.length_a   1.000
_cell.length_b   1.000
_cell.length_c   1.000
_cell.angle_alpha   90.00
_cell.angle_beta   90.00
_cell.angle_gamma   90.00
#
_symmetry.space_group_name_H-M   'P 1'
#
loop_
_entity.id
_entity.type
_entity.pdbx_description
1 polymer ?
#
loop_
_entity_poly.entity_id
_entity_poly.type
_entity_poly.pdbx_seq_one_letter_code
_entity_poly.pdbx_strand_id
1 'polypeptide(L)'
;MREQPMAGVVGGPGQMGGVDLEMEDWEVAPGRVRDESSENIAFSNSYLTSGQPITVSEDISFNVLVIKPGSASHWSVEDDKLRTCSVAAGKVRVTMGEKTFQLGPNGMFVVRPGQACKVENRLYVDSVIHCTTIDNFYLQ
;
A
#
# COMPACT_ATOMS: atom_id res chain seq x y z
N MET A 1 -6.94 24.03 -52.15
CA MET A 1 -6.92 23.89 -50.69
C MET A 1 -8.30 23.39 -50.28
N ARG A 2 -8.44 22.12 -49.91
CA ARG A 2 -9.69 21.55 -49.39
C ARG A 2 -9.49 21.35 -47.89
N GLU A 3 -10.32 21.98 -47.08
CA GLU A 3 -10.38 21.79 -45.63
C GLU A 3 -11.05 20.44 -45.34
N GLN A 4 -10.45 19.63 -44.46
CA GLN A 4 -11.06 18.44 -43.88
C GLN A 4 -11.59 18.78 -42.47
N PRO A 5 -12.76 18.27 -42.06
CA PRO A 5 -13.29 18.51 -40.73
C PRO A 5 -12.66 17.58 -39.68
N MET A 6 -12.55 18.13 -38.47
CA MET A 6 -12.16 17.43 -37.24
C MET A 6 -13.03 16.19 -36.98
N ALA A 7 -12.40 15.03 -36.83
CA ALA A 7 -12.99 13.89 -36.15
C ALA A 7 -12.46 13.86 -34.71
N GLY A 8 -13.33 14.23 -33.77
CA GLY A 8 -13.08 14.07 -32.34
C GLY A 8 -12.96 12.59 -31.99
N VAL A 9 -11.88 12.22 -31.31
CA VAL A 9 -11.78 10.90 -30.66
C VAL A 9 -12.58 10.98 -29.37
N VAL A 10 -13.82 10.50 -29.44
CA VAL A 10 -14.63 10.20 -28.26
C VAL A 10 -14.06 8.93 -27.65
N GLY A 11 -13.26 9.07 -26.58
CA GLY A 11 -12.80 7.95 -25.78
C GLY A 11 -13.98 7.30 -25.05
N GLY A 12 -14.41 6.13 -25.53
CA GLY A 12 -15.39 5.29 -24.83
C GLY A 12 -14.81 4.68 -23.54
N PRO A 13 -15.66 4.35 -22.56
CA PRO A 13 -15.21 3.73 -21.31
C PRO A 13 -14.86 2.26 -21.59
N GLY A 14 -13.58 1.98 -21.82
CA GLY A 14 -13.14 0.60 -22.08
C GLY A 14 -11.72 0.39 -22.60
N GLN A 15 -10.93 1.44 -22.84
CA GLN A 15 -9.52 1.27 -23.25
C GLN A 15 -8.55 1.49 -22.08
N MET A 16 -8.44 0.50 -21.20
CA MET A 16 -7.11 0.13 -20.69
C MET A 16 -6.49 -0.76 -21.77
N GLY A 17 -5.85 -0.14 -22.76
CA GLY A 17 -5.15 -0.86 -23.82
C GLY A 17 -3.95 -1.59 -23.22
N GLY A 18 -3.95 -2.93 -23.36
CA GLY A 18 -2.74 -3.76 -23.34
C GLY A 18 -1.86 -3.66 -22.10
N VAL A 19 -2.43 -3.74 -20.90
CA VAL A 19 -1.63 -4.20 -19.76
C VAL A 19 -1.47 -5.70 -19.90
N ASP A 20 -0.24 -6.15 -20.15
CA ASP A 20 0.12 -7.55 -19.92
C ASP A 20 -0.08 -7.82 -18.43
N LEU A 21 -1.05 -8.67 -18.11
CA LEU A 21 -1.42 -9.02 -16.74
C LEU A 21 -0.71 -10.29 -16.27
N GLU A 22 0.17 -10.86 -17.11
CA GLU A 22 1.01 -11.97 -16.75
C GLU A 22 2.03 -11.54 -15.68
N MET A 23 2.20 -12.38 -14.66
CA MET A 23 3.20 -12.15 -13.62
C MET A 23 4.56 -12.64 -14.12
N GLU A 24 5.61 -11.90 -13.80
CA GLU A 24 6.96 -12.36 -14.10
C GLU A 24 7.33 -13.58 -13.23
N ASP A 25 8.21 -14.46 -13.74
CA ASP A 25 8.65 -15.67 -13.01
C ASP A 25 9.17 -15.32 -11.60
N TRP A 26 9.95 -14.24 -11.49
CA TRP A 26 10.50 -13.78 -10.22
C TRP A 26 9.43 -13.28 -9.25
N GLU A 27 8.28 -12.81 -9.75
CA GLU A 27 7.14 -12.37 -8.92
C GLU A 27 6.35 -13.55 -8.37
N VAL A 28 6.26 -14.64 -9.16
CA VAL A 28 5.65 -15.91 -8.73
C VAL A 28 6.55 -16.57 -7.68
N ALA A 29 7.84 -16.73 -7.98
CA ALA A 29 8.85 -17.19 -7.03
C ALA A 29 10.26 -16.71 -7.43
N PRO A 30 11.05 -16.11 -6.53
CA PRO A 30 10.87 -16.10 -5.07
C PRO A 30 10.06 -14.91 -4.51
N GLY A 31 9.50 -14.06 -5.37
CA GLY A 31 8.77 -12.84 -5.00
C GLY A 31 9.68 -11.64 -4.71
N ARG A 32 10.97 -11.74 -5.04
CA ARG A 32 11.96 -10.69 -4.82
C ARG A 32 13.16 -10.85 -5.76
N VAL A 33 13.82 -9.73 -6.07
CA VAL A 33 15.06 -9.72 -6.85
C VAL A 33 16.20 -9.32 -5.93
N ARG A 34 17.37 -9.93 -6.10
CA ARG A 34 18.60 -9.58 -5.37
C ARG A 34 19.68 -9.06 -6.31
N ASP A 35 20.51 -8.15 -5.80
CA ASP A 35 21.72 -7.71 -6.49
C ASP A 35 22.90 -8.68 -6.29
N GLU A 36 24.07 -8.32 -6.81
CA GLU A 36 25.31 -9.11 -6.68
C GLU A 36 25.80 -9.22 -5.23
N SER A 37 25.41 -8.28 -4.37
CA SER A 37 25.71 -8.27 -2.93
C SER A 37 24.73 -9.13 -2.13
N SER A 38 23.76 -9.79 -2.78
CA SER A 38 22.65 -10.54 -2.17
C SER A 38 21.62 -9.69 -1.43
N GLU A 39 21.62 -8.37 -1.66
CA GLU A 39 20.63 -7.44 -1.10
C GLU A 39 19.36 -7.45 -1.95
N ASN A 40 18.18 -7.38 -1.30
CA ASN A 40 16.92 -7.37 -2.04
C ASN A 40 16.69 -5.98 -2.65
N ILE A 41 16.50 -5.91 -3.97
CA ILE A 41 16.32 -4.66 -4.73
C ILE A 41 14.91 -4.51 -5.31
N ALA A 42 14.11 -5.57 -5.31
CA ALA A 42 12.70 -5.52 -5.70
C ALA A 42 11.89 -6.58 -4.94
N PHE A 43 10.59 -6.31 -4.78
CA PHE A 43 9.64 -7.19 -4.09
C PHE A 43 8.33 -7.23 -4.88
N SER A 44 7.75 -8.41 -5.04
CA SER A 44 6.48 -8.59 -5.76
C SER A 44 5.28 -8.28 -4.86
N ASN A 45 4.13 -8.02 -5.47
CA ASN A 45 2.88 -7.80 -4.72
C ASN A 45 2.54 -8.98 -3.80
N SER A 46 2.66 -10.23 -4.28
CA SER A 46 2.39 -11.43 -3.48
C SER A 46 3.31 -11.53 -2.27
N TYR A 47 4.57 -11.12 -2.41
CA TYR A 47 5.55 -11.09 -1.34
C TYR A 47 5.21 -10.04 -0.28
N LEU A 48 4.87 -8.83 -0.73
CA LEU A 48 4.55 -7.69 0.13
C LEU A 48 3.19 -7.80 0.85
N THR A 49 2.28 -8.62 0.32
CA THR A 49 0.94 -8.87 0.89
C THR A 49 0.88 -10.12 1.76
N SER A 50 2.01 -10.77 2.04
CA SER A 50 2.12 -11.97 2.90
C SER A 50 1.74 -11.75 4.37
N GLY A 51 1.39 -10.50 4.74
CA GLY A 51 0.81 -10.13 6.02
C GLY A 51 1.82 -9.73 7.09
N GLN A 52 3.11 -10.03 6.90
CA GLN A 52 4.19 -9.59 7.79
C GLN A 52 5.01 -8.47 7.12
N PRO A 53 5.45 -7.45 7.90
CA PRO A 53 6.45 -6.49 7.44
C PRO A 53 7.72 -7.19 6.94
N ILE A 54 8.20 -6.78 5.77
CA ILE A 54 9.43 -7.25 5.15
C ILE A 54 10.52 -6.20 5.41
N THR A 55 11.64 -6.60 6.00
CA THR A 55 12.81 -5.72 6.15
C THR A 55 13.37 -5.36 4.77
N VAL A 56 13.44 -4.06 4.49
CA VAL A 56 13.97 -3.50 3.22
C VAL A 56 15.29 -2.73 3.42
N SER A 57 15.61 -2.35 4.66
CA SER A 57 16.87 -1.72 5.07
C SER A 57 17.02 -1.89 6.59
N GLU A 58 18.19 -1.54 7.15
CA GLU A 58 18.39 -1.44 8.60
C GLU A 58 17.26 -0.61 9.24
N ASP A 59 16.59 -1.21 10.23
CA ASP A 59 15.43 -0.68 10.97
C ASP A 59 14.20 -0.28 10.11
N ILE A 60 14.16 -0.59 8.82
CA ILE A 60 13.04 -0.23 7.95
C ILE A 60 12.40 -1.49 7.39
N SER A 61 11.11 -1.62 7.65
CA SER A 61 10.27 -2.68 7.12
C SER A 61 9.12 -2.11 6.29
N PHE A 62 8.67 -2.85 5.28
CA PHE A 62 7.55 -2.47 4.42
C PHE A 62 6.58 -3.63 4.24
N ASN A 63 5.28 -3.34 4.21
CA ASN A 63 4.25 -4.28 3.77
C ASN A 63 3.05 -3.58 3.15
N VAL A 64 2.30 -4.37 2.39
CA VAL A 64 1.01 -3.98 1.83
C VAL A 64 -0.09 -4.68 2.60
N LEU A 65 -1.01 -3.89 3.16
CA LEU A 65 -2.21 -4.39 3.82
C LEU A 65 -3.39 -4.33 2.86
N VAL A 66 -3.99 -5.49 2.62
CA VAL A 66 -5.26 -5.62 1.89
C VAL A 66 -6.37 -5.80 2.91
N ILE A 67 -7.13 -4.74 3.17
CA ILE A 67 -8.26 -4.77 4.11
C ILE A 67 -9.52 -5.16 3.33
N LYS A 68 -10.03 -6.36 3.60
CA LYS A 68 -11.24 -6.90 2.97
C LYS A 68 -12.51 -6.12 3.35
N PRO A 69 -13.58 -6.19 2.54
CA PRO A 69 -14.88 -5.58 2.86
C PRO A 69 -15.36 -5.91 4.28
N GLY A 70 -15.80 -4.88 5.01
CA GLY A 70 -16.30 -5.02 6.39
C GLY A 70 -15.26 -5.41 7.43
N SER A 71 -13.98 -5.54 7.04
CA SER A 71 -12.90 -5.98 7.93
C SER A 71 -12.06 -4.82 8.44
N ALA A 72 -11.19 -5.11 9.41
CA ALA A 72 -10.29 -4.12 10.00
C ALA A 72 -8.90 -4.72 10.29
N SER A 73 -7.88 -3.89 10.13
CA SER A 73 -6.53 -4.14 10.66
C SER A 73 -6.33 -3.38 11.97
N HIS A 74 -5.55 -3.95 12.88
CA HIS A 74 -5.25 -3.37 14.18
C HIS A 74 -3.75 -3.41 14.42
N TRP A 75 -3.21 -2.27 14.82
CA TRP A 75 -1.90 -2.18 15.45
C TRP A 75 -2.10 -1.93 16.93
N SER A 76 -1.56 -2.84 17.74
CA SER A 76 -1.42 -2.64 19.19
C SER A 76 -0.44 -1.51 19.48
N VAL A 77 -0.44 -1.05 20.72
CA VAL A 77 0.59 -0.12 21.20
C VAL A 77 1.96 -0.79 21.10
N GLU A 78 2.88 -0.13 20.42
CA GLU A 78 4.31 -0.47 20.36
C GLU A 78 5.10 0.82 20.62
N ASP A 79 6.05 0.77 21.55
CA ASP A 79 6.75 1.94 22.08
C ASP A 79 8.04 2.28 21.33
N ASP A 80 8.39 1.47 20.32
CA ASP A 80 9.63 1.53 19.57
C ASP A 80 9.41 1.59 18.05
N LYS A 81 8.17 1.81 17.60
CA LYS A 81 7.82 1.78 16.17
C LYS A 81 7.11 3.03 15.70
N LEU A 82 7.62 3.60 14.61
CA LEU A 82 6.95 4.64 13.83
C LEU A 82 6.43 4.03 12.53
N ARG A 83 5.14 4.21 12.25
CA ARG A 83 4.54 3.75 10.99
C ARG A 83 4.02 4.89 10.16
N THR A 84 4.39 4.93 8.91
CA THR A 84 3.79 5.80 7.89
C THR A 84 2.94 4.94 6.97
N CYS A 85 1.66 5.28 6.87
CA CYS A 85 0.70 4.49 6.11
C CYS A 85 0.02 5.38 5.08
N SER A 86 0.01 4.97 3.81
CA SER A 86 -0.72 5.65 2.75
C SER A 86 -1.75 4.73 2.11
N VAL A 87 -2.92 5.29 1.79
CA VAL A 87 -3.98 4.56 1.08
C VAL A 87 -3.61 4.53 -0.40
N ALA A 88 -3.28 3.34 -0.90
CA ALA A 88 -2.97 3.14 -2.31
C ALA A 88 -4.25 3.00 -3.15
N ALA A 89 -5.26 2.32 -2.61
CA ALA A 89 -6.55 2.13 -3.26
C ALA A 89 -7.70 2.02 -2.25
N GLY A 90 -8.91 2.38 -2.68
CA GLY A 90 -10.12 2.31 -1.84
C GLY A 90 -10.27 3.50 -0.90
N LYS A 91 -10.93 3.27 0.23
CA LYS A 91 -11.21 4.29 1.25
C LYS A 91 -11.30 3.63 2.61
N VAL A 92 -10.57 4.16 3.58
CA VAL A 92 -10.51 3.58 4.92
C VAL A 92 -10.97 4.57 5.99
N ARG A 93 -11.46 4.02 7.09
CA ARG A 93 -11.69 4.74 8.33
C ARG A 93 -10.57 4.41 9.30
N VAL A 94 -9.89 5.43 9.80
CA VAL A 94 -8.78 5.30 10.74
C VAL A 94 -9.22 5.82 12.10
N THR A 95 -8.92 5.06 13.15
CA THR A 95 -9.18 5.43 14.54
C THR A 95 -7.88 5.34 15.35
N MET A 96 -7.54 6.42 16.05
CA MET A 96 -6.36 6.56 16.91
C MET A 96 -6.75 7.33 18.17
N GLY A 97 -6.73 6.67 19.33
CA GLY A 97 -7.31 7.23 20.55
C GLY A 97 -8.77 7.64 20.32
N GLU A 98 -9.10 8.90 20.60
CA GLU A 98 -10.44 9.46 20.41
C GLU A 98 -10.70 10.00 18.99
N LYS A 99 -9.67 10.08 18.14
CA LYS A 99 -9.80 10.65 16.79
C LYS A 99 -10.20 9.57 15.80
N THR A 100 -11.23 9.85 15.02
CA THR A 100 -11.65 9.01 13.88
C THR A 100 -11.81 9.87 12.63
N PHE A 101 -11.18 9.46 11.54
CA PHE A 101 -11.22 10.17 10.26
C PHE A 101 -11.24 9.18 9.08
N GLN A 102 -11.52 9.68 7.88
CA GLN A 102 -11.56 8.87 6.66
C GLN A 102 -10.50 9.35 5.68
N LEU A 103 -9.86 8.41 5.00
CA LEU A 103 -8.86 8.68 3.98
C LEU A 103 -9.19 7.92 2.70
N GLY A 104 -9.12 8.62 1.56
CA GLY A 104 -9.12 8.03 0.22
C GLY A 104 -7.69 7.89 -0.32
N PRO A 105 -7.54 7.56 -1.61
CA PRO A 105 -6.24 7.34 -2.22
C PRO A 105 -5.30 8.54 -2.08
N ASN A 106 -4.01 8.27 -1.88
CA ASN A 106 -2.95 9.24 -1.58
C ASN A 106 -3.08 9.94 -0.21
N GLY A 107 -4.12 9.66 0.57
CA GLY A 107 -4.20 10.06 1.97
C GLY A 107 -3.20 9.28 2.81
N MET A 108 -2.52 9.96 3.73
CA MET A 108 -1.52 9.37 4.62
C MET A 108 -1.90 9.60 6.10
N PHE A 109 -1.53 8.66 6.95
CA PHE A 109 -1.56 8.79 8.40
C PHE A 109 -0.29 8.21 9.03
N VAL A 110 -0.01 8.65 10.25
CA VAL A 110 1.20 8.24 10.98
C VAL A 110 0.77 7.65 12.33
N VAL A 111 1.28 6.46 12.65
CA VAL A 111 1.15 5.84 13.97
C VAL A 111 2.48 6.02 14.69
N ARG A 112 2.51 6.82 15.76
CA ARG A 112 3.71 7.07 16.54
C ARG A 112 3.90 5.99 17.62
N PRO A 113 5.12 5.87 18.18
CA PRO A 113 5.33 5.07 19.38
C PRO A 113 4.32 5.40 20.48
N GLY A 114 3.87 4.37 21.20
CA GLY A 114 2.88 4.52 22.26
C GLY A 114 1.44 4.69 21.76
N GLN A 115 1.18 4.61 20.44
CA GLN A 115 -0.16 4.76 19.88
C GLN A 115 -0.69 3.44 19.31
N ALA A 116 -1.93 3.12 19.68
CA ALA A 116 -2.72 2.11 18.98
C ALA A 116 -3.41 2.72 17.75
N CYS A 117 -3.65 1.88 16.74
CA CYS A 117 -4.33 2.28 15.52
C CYS A 117 -5.27 1.17 15.03
N LYS A 118 -6.50 1.55 14.66
CA LYS A 118 -7.46 0.68 13.97
C LYS A 118 -7.77 1.26 12.60
N VAL A 119 -7.74 0.43 11.57
CA VAL A 119 -8.10 0.83 10.22
C VAL A 119 -9.15 -0.11 9.65
N GLU A 120 -10.28 0.44 9.25
CA GLU A 120 -11.47 -0.29 8.83
C GLU A 120 -11.77 -0.02 7.37
N ASN A 121 -12.16 -1.07 6.64
CA ASN A 121 -12.73 -0.95 5.31
C ASN A 121 -14.25 -1.15 5.38
N ARG A 122 -14.99 -0.08 5.06
CA ARG A 122 -16.46 -0.09 5.00
C ARG A 122 -17.02 -0.18 3.59
N LEU A 123 -16.17 -0.37 2.58
CA LEU A 123 -16.57 -0.55 1.20
C LEU A 123 -16.89 -2.03 0.91
N TYR A 124 -17.58 -2.27 -0.21
CA TYR A 124 -17.81 -3.61 -0.77
C TYR A 124 -16.63 -4.13 -1.61
N VAL A 125 -15.55 -3.34 -1.73
CA VAL A 125 -14.31 -3.70 -2.42
C VAL A 125 -13.14 -3.60 -1.46
N ASP A 126 -12.02 -4.25 -1.78
CA ASP A 126 -10.80 -4.18 -0.99
C ASP A 126 -10.27 -2.73 -0.89
N SER A 127 -9.63 -2.43 0.23
CA SER A 127 -8.80 -1.23 0.39
C SER A 127 -7.36 -1.64 0.60
N VAL A 128 -6.44 -0.92 -0.03
CA VAL A 128 -5.01 -1.25 -0.03
C VAL A 128 -4.24 -0.14 0.66
N ILE A 129 -3.40 -0.51 1.62
CA ILE A 129 -2.55 0.42 2.37
C ILE A 129 -1.10 0.00 2.20
N HIS A 130 -0.24 0.93 1.83
CA HIS A 130 1.21 0.79 1.92
C HIS A 130 1.63 1.23 3.32
N CYS A 131 2.42 0.41 4.00
CA CYS A 131 2.90 0.70 5.35
C CYS A 131 4.41 0.57 5.38
N THR A 132 5.09 1.65 5.73
CA THR A 132 6.50 1.63 6.12
C THR A 132 6.57 1.70 7.64
N THR A 133 7.30 0.77 8.24
CA THR A 133 7.61 0.75 9.67
C THR A 133 9.08 1.08 9.84
N ILE A 134 9.37 2.03 10.73
CA ILE A 134 10.70 2.27 11.26
C ILE A 134 10.73 1.67 12.66
N ASP A 135 11.54 0.64 12.84
CA ASP A 135 11.80 -0.03 14.12
C ASP A 135 12.83 0.78 14.94
N ASN A 136 12.94 0.51 16.24
CA ASN A 136 13.85 1.21 17.16
C ASN A 136 13.71 2.74 17.15
N PHE A 137 12.52 3.27 16.88
CA PHE A 137 12.28 4.70 16.80
C PHE A 137 12.09 5.31 18.19
N TYR A 138 13.03 6.14 18.62
CA TYR A 138 12.94 6.95 19.83
C TYR A 138 12.82 8.43 19.47
N LEU A 139 11.89 9.15 20.13
CA LEU A 139 11.82 10.60 20.01
C LEU A 139 13.09 11.20 20.64
N GLN A 140 13.90 11.87 19.83
CA GLN A 140 14.99 12.74 20.30
C GLN A 140 14.44 13.98 21.00
#